data_AF-X1HJX2-F1
#
_entry.id   AF-X1HJX2-F1
#
_cell.length_a   1.000
_cell.length_b   1.000
_cell.length_c   1.000
_cell.angle_alpha   90.00
_cell.angle_beta   90.00
_cell.angle_gamma   90.00
#
_symmetry.space_group_name_H-M   'P 1'
#
loop_
_entity.id
_entity.type
_entity.pdbx_description
1 polymer ?
#
loop_
_entity_poly.entity_id
_entity_poly.type
_entity_poly.pdbx_seq_one_letter_code
_entity_poly.pdbx_strand_id
1 'polypeptide(L)'
;ARLYPKAQQLLPAALITIRPPNELQVFERSRKQRQRFANTVTKALTSLGFSRGIPFTHFFGDDKSRYAFHLHVLVDGDWLDPEPLDELCRKIRRMIYPRWVLRKWGDSLMVNYRYKPTQAQIYQSLQYCSRPTFTQLEGNEWLADSIRGERKVRVWGKWDEEPKWHLDESEKKVHSLVALEKGKCPVCGEPIKWDKGVTPFAQVQAEGNTEIAPGYLLLPTERPPPERTAGLH
;
A
#
# COMPACT_ATOMS: atom_id res chain seq x y z
N ALA A 1 -0.98 -11.84 -8.27
CA ALA A 1 0.34 -11.28 -8.63
C ALA A 1 1.08 -11.00 -7.33
N ARG A 2 2.39 -11.28 -7.23
CA ARG A 2 3.21 -10.87 -6.07
C ARG A 2 3.44 -9.36 -6.20
N LEU A 3 2.73 -8.55 -5.41
CA LEU A 3 2.73 -7.09 -5.55
C LEU A 3 3.82 -6.42 -4.72
N TYR A 4 4.16 -6.97 -3.54
CA TYR A 4 5.19 -6.40 -2.67
C TYR A 4 6.57 -6.29 -3.37
N PRO A 5 7.11 -7.35 -4.02
CA PRO A 5 8.38 -7.24 -4.73
C PRO A 5 8.36 -6.21 -5.86
N LYS A 6 7.20 -5.98 -6.49
CA LYS A 6 7.04 -4.95 -7.52
C LYS A 6 7.03 -3.56 -6.88
N ALA A 7 6.27 -3.37 -5.82
CA ALA A 7 6.24 -2.10 -5.09
C ALA A 7 7.61 -1.73 -4.49
N GLN A 8 8.48 -2.70 -4.21
CA GLN A 8 9.88 -2.47 -3.79
C GLN A 8 10.77 -1.89 -4.89
N GLN A 9 10.41 -2.07 -6.16
CA GLN A 9 11.15 -1.50 -7.28
C GLN A 9 10.74 -0.04 -7.56
N LEU A 10 9.68 0.44 -6.93
CA LEU A 10 9.20 1.81 -7.09
C LEU A 10 9.81 2.69 -5.99
N LEU A 11 10.57 3.71 -6.38
CA LEU A 11 11.06 4.79 -5.52
C LEU A 11 11.76 5.84 -6.40
N PRO A 12 11.37 7.12 -6.35
CA PRO A 12 10.07 7.57 -5.85
C PRO A 12 8.91 7.05 -6.73
N ALA A 13 7.68 7.20 -6.26
CA ALA A 13 6.51 6.73 -6.98
C ALA A 13 5.37 7.74 -6.98
N ALA A 14 4.32 7.43 -7.75
CA ALA A 14 3.07 8.14 -7.69
C ALA A 14 1.87 7.22 -7.74
N LEU A 15 0.81 7.62 -7.05
CA LEU A 15 -0.51 7.02 -7.16
C LEU A 15 -1.41 7.93 -7.99
N ILE A 16 -1.74 7.48 -9.20
CA ILE A 16 -2.71 8.16 -10.06
C ILE A 16 -4.10 7.56 -9.81
N THR A 17 -5.06 8.39 -9.43
CA THR A 17 -6.45 7.99 -9.20
C THR A 17 -7.34 8.60 -10.26
N ILE A 18 -8.10 7.75 -10.95
CA ILE A 18 -9.03 8.16 -12.01
C ILE A 18 -10.42 7.67 -11.64
N ARG A 19 -11.38 8.58 -11.57
CA ARG A 19 -12.79 8.26 -11.33
C ARG A 19 -13.66 8.93 -12.39
N PRO A 20 -14.40 8.15 -13.19
CA PRO A 20 -15.45 8.69 -14.04
C PRO A 20 -16.55 9.36 -13.19
N PRO A 21 -17.14 10.47 -13.68
CA PRO A 21 -18.37 11.02 -13.11
C PRO A 21 -19.44 9.95 -12.96
N ASN A 22 -20.31 10.09 -11.95
CA ASN A 22 -21.35 9.10 -11.65
C ASN A 22 -22.25 8.82 -12.88
N GLU A 23 -22.49 9.83 -13.70
CA GLU A 23 -23.28 9.75 -14.94
C GLU A 23 -22.61 8.92 -16.03
N LEU A 24 -21.29 8.77 -15.99
CA LEU A 24 -20.55 7.97 -16.95
C LEU A 24 -20.37 6.53 -16.48
N GLN A 25 -20.42 6.25 -15.17
CA GLN A 25 -20.18 4.91 -14.62
C GLN A 25 -21.14 3.82 -15.11
N VAL A 26 -22.25 4.19 -15.75
CA VAL A 26 -23.11 3.28 -16.54
C VAL A 26 -22.29 2.54 -17.61
N PHE A 27 -21.27 3.17 -18.17
CA PHE A 27 -20.37 2.56 -19.14
C PHE A 27 -19.38 1.59 -18.49
N GLU A 28 -19.35 1.42 -17.17
CA GLU A 28 -18.38 0.60 -16.45
C GLU A 28 -19.08 -0.55 -15.70
N ARG A 29 -20.37 -0.77 -15.97
CA ARG A 29 -21.16 -1.83 -15.33
C ARG A 29 -20.74 -3.24 -15.74
N SER A 30 -20.21 -3.45 -16.95
CA SER A 30 -19.70 -4.77 -17.34
C SER A 30 -18.18 -4.88 -17.21
N ARG A 31 -17.71 -6.10 -16.95
CA ARG A 31 -16.29 -6.46 -16.98
C ARG A 31 -15.60 -6.03 -18.27
N LYS A 32 -16.26 -6.22 -19.43
CA LYS A 32 -15.69 -5.85 -20.75
C LYS A 32 -15.41 -4.35 -20.82
N GLN A 33 -16.33 -3.53 -20.33
CA GLN A 33 -16.15 -2.09 -20.39
C GLN A 33 -15.13 -1.58 -19.37
N ARG A 34 -15.12 -2.08 -18.13
CA ARG A 34 -14.05 -1.77 -17.16
C ARG A 34 -12.68 -2.14 -17.69
N GLN A 35 -12.58 -3.30 -18.33
CA GLN A 35 -11.34 -3.73 -18.96
C GLN A 35 -10.92 -2.79 -20.09
N ARG A 36 -11.87 -2.34 -20.92
CA ARG A 36 -11.60 -1.36 -21.97
C ARG A 36 -11.10 -0.04 -21.36
N PHE A 37 -11.76 0.45 -20.32
CA PHE A 37 -11.35 1.66 -19.62
C PHE A 37 -9.94 1.53 -19.03
N ALA A 38 -9.65 0.46 -18.28
CA ALA A 38 -8.34 0.21 -17.71
C ALA A 38 -7.25 0.09 -18.79
N ASN A 39 -7.54 -0.57 -19.92
CA ASN A 39 -6.61 -0.65 -21.04
C ASN A 39 -6.36 0.71 -21.69
N THR A 40 -7.39 1.55 -21.85
CA THR A 40 -7.24 2.92 -22.35
C THR A 40 -6.36 3.76 -21.43
N VAL A 41 -6.58 3.67 -20.11
CA VAL A 41 -5.72 4.34 -19.12
C VAL A 41 -4.28 3.85 -19.22
N THR A 42 -4.04 2.52 -19.22
CA THR A 42 -2.69 1.97 -19.35
C THR A 42 -2.01 2.48 -20.62
N LYS A 43 -2.70 2.48 -21.77
CA LYS A 43 -2.14 3.02 -23.03
C LYS A 43 -1.80 4.50 -22.92
N ALA A 44 -2.68 5.31 -22.34
CA ALA A 44 -2.44 6.74 -22.14
C ALA A 44 -1.20 6.98 -21.26
N LEU A 45 -1.08 6.26 -20.14
CA LEU A 45 0.07 6.38 -19.25
C LEU A 45 1.37 5.91 -19.94
N THR A 46 1.34 4.78 -20.66
CA THR A 46 2.51 4.33 -21.43
C THR A 46 2.95 5.36 -22.47
N SER A 47 2.02 5.98 -23.20
CA SER A 47 2.36 7.04 -24.17
C SER A 47 2.85 8.34 -23.53
N LEU A 48 2.59 8.57 -22.25
CA LEU A 48 3.10 9.69 -21.48
C LEU A 48 4.45 9.39 -20.81
N GLY A 49 5.03 8.22 -21.05
CA GLY A 49 6.35 7.84 -20.54
C GLY A 49 6.35 6.95 -19.30
N PHE A 50 5.18 6.57 -18.76
CA PHE A 50 5.11 5.63 -17.63
C PHE A 50 5.41 4.20 -18.11
N SER A 51 6.67 3.79 -17.95
CA SER A 51 7.21 2.52 -18.45
C SER A 51 6.57 1.27 -17.83
N ARG A 52 6.13 1.37 -16.56
CA ARG A 52 5.49 0.29 -15.81
C ARG A 52 4.46 0.82 -14.83
N GLY A 53 3.59 -0.08 -14.35
CA GLY A 53 2.62 0.28 -13.33
C GLY A 53 1.69 -0.86 -12.92
N ILE A 54 0.97 -0.61 -11.83
CA ILE A 54 0.07 -1.56 -11.16
C ILE A 54 -1.31 -0.90 -11.03
N PRO A 55 -2.24 -1.18 -11.95
CA PRO A 55 -3.61 -0.69 -11.86
C PRO A 55 -4.46 -1.59 -10.94
N PHE A 56 -5.27 -0.95 -10.11
CA PHE A 56 -6.22 -1.53 -9.16
C PHE A 56 -7.62 -1.00 -9.46
N THR A 57 -8.54 -1.91 -9.76
CA THR A 57 -9.94 -1.61 -9.99
C THR A 57 -10.72 -1.69 -8.69
N HIS A 58 -11.36 -0.58 -8.34
CA HIS A 58 -12.22 -0.43 -7.18
C HIS A 58 -13.66 -0.15 -7.62
N PHE A 59 -14.61 -0.52 -6.78
CA PHE A 59 -16.04 -0.51 -7.11
C PHE A 59 -16.91 0.36 -6.21
N PHE A 60 -16.43 0.72 -5.03
CA PHE A 60 -17.13 1.57 -4.06
C PHE A 60 -16.17 2.61 -3.51
N GLY A 61 -16.67 3.82 -3.24
CA GLY A 61 -15.94 4.90 -2.58
C GLY A 61 -16.16 4.85 -1.08
N ASP A 62 -16.24 6.03 -0.45
CA ASP A 62 -16.52 6.13 0.99
C ASP A 62 -17.92 5.61 1.33
N ASP A 63 -18.90 5.88 0.45
CA ASP A 63 -20.22 5.26 0.51
C ASP A 63 -20.16 3.86 -0.13
N LYS A 64 -20.22 2.84 0.72
CA LYS A 64 -20.17 1.42 0.35
C LYS A 64 -21.48 0.89 -0.25
N SER A 65 -22.56 1.65 -0.13
CA SER A 65 -23.87 1.25 -0.67
C SER A 65 -24.02 1.59 -2.15
N ARG A 66 -23.17 2.49 -2.67
CA ARG A 66 -23.26 3.03 -4.02
C ARG A 66 -22.09 2.65 -4.88
N TYR A 67 -22.39 2.09 -6.05
CA TYR A 67 -21.40 1.86 -7.10
C TYR A 67 -20.63 3.15 -7.44
N ALA A 68 -19.32 3.08 -7.31
CA ALA A 68 -18.37 4.16 -7.53
C ALA A 68 -17.07 3.59 -8.12
N PHE A 69 -17.12 3.22 -9.39
CA PHE A 69 -15.95 2.72 -10.11
C PHE A 69 -14.83 3.75 -10.12
N HIS A 70 -13.64 3.31 -9.75
CA HIS A 70 -12.42 4.09 -9.90
C HIS A 70 -11.22 3.18 -10.09
N LEU A 71 -10.21 3.75 -10.72
CA LEU A 71 -8.96 3.09 -11.03
C LEU A 71 -7.83 3.81 -10.30
N HIS A 72 -7.17 3.09 -9.41
CA HIS A 72 -5.90 3.51 -8.85
C HIS A 72 -4.77 2.91 -9.66
N VAL A 73 -3.70 3.66 -9.88
CA VAL A 73 -2.57 3.22 -10.68
C VAL A 73 -1.29 3.63 -9.98
N LEU A 74 -0.56 2.65 -9.46
CA LEU A 74 0.74 2.88 -8.83
C LEU A 74 1.83 2.77 -9.91
N VAL A 75 2.65 3.81 -10.08
CA VAL A 75 3.67 3.96 -11.13
C VAL A 75 4.96 4.55 -10.54
N ASP A 76 6.08 4.46 -11.24
CA ASP A 76 7.21 5.37 -10.98
C ASP A 76 6.74 6.81 -11.21
N GLY A 77 7.20 7.74 -10.36
CA GLY A 77 6.74 9.12 -10.46
C GLY A 77 7.45 10.04 -9.49
N ASP A 78 7.85 11.20 -10.01
CA ASP A 78 8.57 12.24 -9.29
C ASP A 78 7.63 13.30 -8.71
N TRP A 79 8.20 14.21 -7.94
CA TRP A 79 7.51 15.45 -7.60
C TRP A 79 7.25 16.26 -8.87
N LEU A 80 6.05 16.83 -8.97
CA LEU A 80 5.66 17.71 -10.06
C LEU A 80 5.18 19.02 -9.47
N ASP A 81 5.69 20.13 -9.99
CA ASP A 81 5.17 21.45 -9.66
C ASP A 81 3.71 21.61 -10.14
N PRO A 82 2.94 22.55 -9.57
CA PRO A 82 1.50 22.66 -9.83
C PRO A 82 1.13 22.75 -11.31
N GLU A 83 1.88 23.51 -12.11
CA GLU A 83 1.61 23.69 -13.54
C GLU A 83 1.90 22.43 -14.37
N PRO A 84 3.09 21.79 -14.29
CA PRO A 84 3.33 20.49 -14.91
C PRO A 84 2.35 19.40 -14.47
N LEU A 85 1.97 19.40 -13.20
CA LEU A 85 0.98 18.47 -12.65
C LEU A 85 -0.39 18.66 -13.28
N ASP A 86 -0.88 19.90 -13.36
CA ASP A 86 -2.17 20.19 -13.99
C ASP A 86 -2.15 19.81 -15.47
N GLU A 87 -1.09 20.15 -16.19
CA GLU A 87 -0.95 19.79 -17.60
C GLU A 87 -0.92 18.27 -17.81
N LEU A 88 -0.24 17.52 -16.94
CA LEU A 88 -0.26 16.06 -16.95
C LEU A 88 -1.69 15.53 -16.75
N CYS A 89 -2.41 16.03 -15.74
CA CYS A 89 -3.78 15.59 -15.47
C CYS A 89 -4.71 15.92 -16.65
N ARG A 90 -4.57 17.10 -17.26
CA ARG A 90 -5.32 17.53 -18.44
C ARG A 90 -4.98 16.70 -19.67
N LYS A 91 -3.72 16.31 -19.87
CA LYS A 91 -3.31 15.36 -20.93
C LYS A 91 -3.96 14.01 -20.72
N ILE A 92 -3.88 13.43 -19.52
CA ILE A 92 -4.50 12.15 -19.19
C ILE A 92 -6.00 12.19 -19.50
N ARG A 93 -6.73 13.21 -19.03
CA ARG A 93 -8.17 13.39 -19.33
C ARG A 93 -8.46 13.35 -20.83
N ARG A 94 -7.69 14.11 -21.62
CA ARG A 94 -7.84 14.18 -23.08
C ARG A 94 -7.60 12.84 -23.79
N MET A 95 -6.73 11.99 -23.23
CA MET A 95 -6.40 10.70 -23.81
C MET A 95 -7.40 9.59 -23.44
N ILE A 96 -8.04 9.69 -22.27
CA ILE A 96 -8.95 8.64 -21.79
C ILE A 96 -10.41 8.92 -22.12
N TYR A 97 -10.82 10.19 -22.23
CA TYR A 97 -12.20 10.57 -22.47
C TYR A 97 -12.44 11.14 -23.88
N PRO A 98 -13.57 10.82 -24.52
CA PRO A 98 -13.92 11.38 -25.82
C PRO A 98 -14.26 12.87 -25.71
N ARG A 99 -14.15 13.60 -26.84
CA ARG A 99 -14.34 15.06 -26.90
C ARG A 99 -15.67 15.55 -26.33
N TRP A 100 -16.75 14.78 -26.47
CA TRP A 100 -18.06 15.15 -25.94
C TRP A 100 -18.11 15.09 -24.40
N VAL A 101 -17.38 14.15 -23.78
CA VAL A 101 -17.24 14.07 -22.31
C VAL A 101 -16.43 15.26 -21.81
N LEU A 102 -15.31 15.57 -22.49
CA LEU A 102 -14.48 16.71 -22.13
C LEU A 102 -15.25 18.04 -22.22
N ARG A 103 -16.11 18.21 -23.23
CA ARG A 103 -16.96 19.40 -23.36
C ARG A 103 -17.97 19.55 -22.22
N LYS A 104 -18.50 18.44 -21.71
CA LYS A 104 -19.56 18.47 -20.70
C LYS A 104 -19.03 18.55 -19.27
N TRP A 105 -17.93 17.85 -18.98
CA TRP A 105 -17.37 17.76 -17.62
C TRP A 105 -16.00 18.43 -17.49
N GLY A 106 -15.22 18.56 -18.57
CA GLY A 106 -13.93 19.27 -18.56
C GLY A 106 -13.05 18.90 -17.37
N ASP A 107 -12.74 19.91 -16.55
CA ASP A 107 -11.83 19.80 -15.41
C ASP A 107 -12.45 19.07 -14.20
N SER A 108 -13.77 18.89 -14.16
CA SER A 108 -14.43 18.08 -13.12
C SER A 108 -14.15 16.58 -13.25
N LEU A 109 -13.58 16.14 -14.37
CA LEU A 109 -13.12 14.76 -14.53
C LEU A 109 -11.96 14.49 -13.57
N MET A 110 -12.19 13.59 -12.61
CA MET A 110 -11.22 13.33 -11.56
C MET A 110 -10.02 12.52 -12.08
N VAL A 111 -8.88 13.19 -12.17
CA VAL A 111 -7.55 12.60 -12.32
C VAL A 111 -6.67 13.24 -11.26
N ASN A 112 -6.22 12.46 -10.28
CA ASN A 112 -5.43 12.94 -9.15
C ASN A 112 -4.10 12.19 -9.10
N TYR A 113 -2.99 12.91 -9.14
CA TYR A 113 -1.64 12.37 -8.95
C TYR A 113 -1.17 12.66 -7.53
N ARG A 114 -0.80 11.62 -6.79
CA ARG A 114 -0.24 11.75 -5.45
C ARG A 114 1.19 11.24 -5.43
N TYR A 115 2.15 12.15 -5.26
CA TYR A 115 3.56 11.84 -5.08
C TYR A 115 3.81 10.99 -3.82
N LYS A 116 4.74 10.05 -3.90
CA LYS A 116 5.13 9.10 -2.86
C LYS A 116 6.67 9.07 -2.75
N PRO A 117 7.28 10.01 -2.00
CA PRO A 117 8.73 10.08 -1.83
C PRO A 117 9.34 8.91 -1.07
N THR A 118 8.56 8.17 -0.28
CA THR A 118 9.10 7.14 0.61
C THR A 118 8.47 5.77 0.40
N GLN A 119 9.26 4.71 0.65
CA GLN A 119 8.77 3.33 0.57
C GLN A 119 7.54 3.08 1.46
N ALA A 120 7.50 3.68 2.65
CA ALA A 120 6.37 3.56 3.57
C ALA A 120 5.06 4.08 2.95
N GLN A 121 5.12 5.22 2.25
CA GLN A 121 3.94 5.78 1.58
C GLN A 121 3.52 4.97 0.35
N ILE A 122 4.48 4.33 -0.33
CA ILE A 122 4.21 3.39 -1.43
C ILE A 122 3.47 2.16 -0.90
N TYR A 123 3.95 1.57 0.21
CA TYR A 123 3.28 0.44 0.85
C TYR A 123 1.92 0.80 1.44
N GLN A 124 1.78 1.98 2.05
CA GLN A 124 0.48 2.48 2.49
C GLN A 124 -0.51 2.57 1.30
N SER A 125 -0.03 3.08 0.16
CA SER A 125 -0.83 3.17 -1.07
C SER A 125 -1.16 1.78 -1.62
N LEU A 126 -0.21 0.85 -1.64
CA LEU A 126 -0.43 -0.53 -2.04
C LEU A 126 -1.48 -1.21 -1.16
N GLN A 127 -1.34 -1.08 0.17
CA GLN A 127 -2.28 -1.63 1.14
C GLN A 127 -3.67 -1.05 0.89
N TYR A 128 -3.80 0.27 0.80
CA TYR A 128 -5.05 0.97 0.50
C TYR A 128 -5.69 0.45 -0.80
N CYS A 129 -4.93 0.38 -1.89
CA CYS A 129 -5.41 -0.06 -3.19
C CYS A 129 -5.72 -1.57 -3.26
N SER A 130 -5.14 -2.37 -2.38
CA SER A 130 -5.40 -3.82 -2.34
C SER A 130 -6.63 -4.21 -1.50
N ARG A 131 -7.21 -3.26 -0.74
CA ARG A 131 -8.37 -3.51 0.11
C ARG A 131 -9.57 -3.97 -0.73
N PRO A 132 -10.36 -4.95 -0.25
CA PRO A 132 -11.62 -5.30 -0.87
C PRO A 132 -12.57 -4.09 -0.84
N THR A 133 -12.95 -3.57 -2.00
CA THR A 133 -13.91 -2.45 -2.06
C THR A 133 -15.35 -2.93 -2.13
N PHE A 134 -15.63 -4.03 -2.83
CA PHE A 134 -16.97 -4.61 -2.88
C PHE A 134 -17.30 -5.28 -1.54
N THR A 135 -18.03 -4.58 -0.68
CA THR A 135 -18.27 -4.97 0.73
C THR A 135 -19.74 -5.13 1.09
N GLN A 136 -20.66 -4.69 0.22
CA GLN A 136 -22.11 -4.81 0.40
C GLN A 136 -22.73 -5.50 -0.81
N LEU A 137 -23.33 -6.67 -0.59
CA LEU A 137 -23.99 -7.45 -1.64
C LEU A 137 -25.41 -6.95 -1.90
N GLU A 138 -26.16 -6.65 -0.84
CA GLU A 138 -27.57 -6.21 -0.92
C GLU A 138 -27.69 -4.94 -1.78
N GLY A 139 -28.54 -5.02 -2.81
CA GLY A 139 -28.74 -3.95 -3.79
C GLY A 139 -27.64 -3.84 -4.85
N ASN A 140 -26.63 -4.72 -4.82
CA ASN A 140 -25.51 -4.77 -5.75
C ASN A 140 -25.26 -6.19 -6.31
N GLU A 141 -26.30 -7.03 -6.36
CA GLU A 141 -26.25 -8.41 -6.86
C GLU A 141 -25.79 -8.45 -8.32
N TRP A 142 -26.29 -7.50 -9.14
CA TRP A 142 -25.88 -7.33 -10.53
C TRP A 142 -24.35 -7.09 -10.64
N LEU A 143 -23.78 -6.36 -9.69
CA LEU A 143 -22.36 -6.04 -9.68
C LEU A 143 -21.55 -7.28 -9.30
N ALA A 144 -22.00 -8.05 -8.30
CA ALA A 144 -21.39 -9.31 -7.88
C ALA A 144 -21.25 -10.29 -9.06
N ASP A 145 -22.31 -10.42 -9.86
CA ASP A 145 -22.29 -11.23 -11.08
C ASP A 145 -21.32 -10.65 -12.12
N SER A 146 -21.35 -9.33 -12.32
CA SER A 146 -20.49 -8.69 -13.32
C SER A 146 -18.99 -8.81 -13.00
N ILE A 147 -18.59 -8.87 -11.73
CA ILE A 147 -17.19 -8.92 -11.28
C ILE A 147 -16.71 -10.35 -11.04
N ARG A 148 -17.56 -11.36 -11.24
CA ARG A 148 -17.21 -12.77 -11.04
C ARG A 148 -16.06 -13.16 -11.95
N GLY A 149 -14.97 -13.66 -11.35
CA GLY A 149 -13.75 -14.02 -12.06
C GLY A 149 -12.99 -12.85 -12.69
N GLU A 150 -13.35 -11.60 -12.37
CA GLU A 150 -12.63 -10.42 -12.85
C GLU A 150 -11.33 -10.22 -12.07
N ARG A 151 -10.23 -10.06 -12.81
CA ARG A 151 -8.93 -9.71 -12.23
C ARG A 151 -8.91 -8.21 -11.93
N LYS A 152 -9.03 -7.86 -10.64
CA LYS A 152 -9.07 -6.48 -10.12
C LYS A 152 -7.71 -5.78 -10.09
N VAL A 153 -6.61 -6.55 -10.15
CA VAL A 153 -5.25 -6.02 -10.15
C VAL A 153 -4.50 -6.55 -11.35
N ARG A 154 -3.93 -5.64 -12.14
CA ARG A 154 -3.05 -5.99 -13.27
C ARG A 154 -1.68 -5.38 -13.05
N VAL A 155 -0.78 -5.66 -13.98
CA VAL A 155 0.57 -5.12 -14.02
C VAL A 155 0.92 -4.93 -15.50
N TRP A 156 1.61 -3.85 -15.84
CA TRP A 156 2.27 -3.69 -17.14
C TRP A 156 3.75 -3.28 -16.95
N GLY A 157 4.50 -3.34 -18.03
CA GLY A 157 5.93 -2.98 -18.04
C GLY A 157 6.83 -4.05 -17.45
N LYS A 158 8.11 -3.73 -17.37
CA LYS A 158 9.17 -4.63 -16.88
C LYS A 158 9.38 -4.44 -15.38
N TRP A 159 9.64 -5.53 -14.66
CA TRP A 159 9.74 -5.56 -13.19
C TRP A 159 10.86 -6.48 -12.73
N ASP A 160 12.05 -6.24 -13.27
CA ASP A 160 13.27 -6.98 -13.00
C ASP A 160 14.37 -6.05 -12.47
N GLU A 161 13.98 -4.89 -11.92
CA GLU A 161 14.89 -4.04 -11.17
C GLU A 161 15.13 -4.60 -9.78
N GLU A 162 16.32 -4.32 -9.25
CA GLU A 162 16.63 -4.57 -7.85
C GLU A 162 15.70 -3.76 -6.94
N PRO A 163 15.34 -4.28 -5.75
CA PRO A 163 14.62 -3.52 -4.74
C PRO A 163 15.33 -2.19 -4.44
N LYS A 164 14.62 -1.07 -4.63
CA LYS A 164 15.15 0.27 -4.32
C LYS A 164 15.14 0.57 -2.83
N TRP A 165 14.48 -0.28 -2.05
CA TRP A 165 14.44 -0.20 -0.61
C TRP A 165 14.55 -1.58 0.03
N HIS A 166 15.40 -1.67 1.05
CA HIS A 166 15.54 -2.80 1.96
C HIS A 166 15.49 -2.27 3.40
N LEU A 167 15.16 -3.11 4.37
CA LEU A 167 15.36 -2.74 5.77
C LEU A 167 16.88 -2.71 6.02
N ASP A 168 17.40 -1.55 6.40
CA ASP A 168 18.79 -1.38 6.88
C ASP A 168 19.01 -1.99 8.27
N GLU A 169 17.95 -2.49 8.91
CA GLU A 169 18.10 -3.22 10.18
C GLU A 169 19.01 -4.41 9.95
N SER A 170 19.98 -4.60 10.85
CA SER A 170 20.83 -5.78 10.81
C SER A 170 19.93 -7.00 10.66
N GLU A 171 20.27 -7.87 9.71
CA GLU A 171 19.50 -9.07 9.38
C GLU A 171 19.08 -9.83 10.66
N LYS A 172 19.92 -9.75 11.71
CA LYS A 172 19.65 -10.21 13.08
C LYS A 172 18.41 -9.59 13.74
N LYS A 173 18.20 -8.27 13.73
CA LYS A 173 17.00 -7.62 14.33
C LYS A 173 15.73 -8.02 13.59
N VAL A 174 15.77 -8.07 12.26
CA VAL A 174 14.65 -8.54 11.44
C VAL A 174 14.36 -10.01 11.70
N HIS A 175 15.39 -10.86 11.78
CA HIS A 175 15.25 -12.25 12.17
C HIS A 175 14.67 -12.40 13.58
N SER A 176 15.10 -11.57 14.53
CA SER A 176 14.54 -11.57 15.88
C SER A 176 13.05 -11.26 15.87
N LEU A 177 12.61 -10.24 15.13
CA LEU A 177 11.20 -9.90 14.97
C LEU A 177 10.39 -11.04 14.34
N VAL A 178 10.91 -11.64 13.26
CA VAL A 178 10.24 -12.76 12.57
C VAL A 178 10.15 -13.99 13.47
N ALA A 179 11.17 -14.26 14.29
CA ALA A 179 11.13 -15.35 15.27
C ALA A 179 10.07 -15.08 16.34
N LEU A 180 10.03 -13.87 16.91
CA LEU A 180 9.05 -13.44 17.90
C LEU A 180 7.61 -13.54 17.37
N GLU A 181 7.35 -13.08 16.14
CA GLU A 181 6.02 -13.20 15.49
C GLU A 181 5.58 -14.67 15.34
N LYS A 182 6.53 -15.57 15.09
CA LYS A 182 6.29 -17.02 15.02
C LYS A 182 6.24 -17.70 16.39
N GLY A 183 6.31 -16.94 17.48
CA GLY A 183 6.33 -17.45 18.85
C GLY A 183 7.59 -18.25 19.18
N LYS A 184 8.74 -17.91 18.55
CA LYS A 184 10.03 -18.57 18.76
C LYS A 184 11.03 -17.62 19.40
N CYS A 185 11.85 -18.15 20.31
CA CYS A 185 12.93 -17.41 20.95
C CYS A 185 13.94 -16.98 19.88
N PRO A 186 14.27 -15.68 19.77
CA PRO A 186 15.20 -15.18 18.75
C PRO A 186 16.67 -15.57 19.02
N VAL A 187 16.98 -16.10 20.22
CA VAL A 187 18.33 -16.56 20.59
C VAL A 187 18.51 -18.06 20.33
N CYS A 188 17.57 -18.91 20.77
CA CYS A 188 17.70 -20.37 20.69
C CYS A 188 16.73 -21.05 19.69
N GLY A 189 15.72 -20.35 19.19
CA GLY A 189 14.74 -20.88 18.23
C GLY A 189 13.62 -21.73 18.83
N GLU A 190 13.64 -22.01 20.14
CA GLU A 190 12.59 -22.78 20.82
C GLU A 190 11.27 -22.00 20.96
N PRO A 191 10.11 -22.67 21.09
CA PRO A 191 8.84 -22.00 21.35
C PRO A 191 8.88 -21.16 22.63
N ILE A 192 8.41 -19.91 22.55
CA ILE A 192 8.35 -19.00 23.70
C ILE A 192 7.22 -19.45 24.63
N LYS A 193 7.54 -19.57 25.92
CA LYS A 193 6.56 -19.66 27.00
C LYS A 193 6.44 -18.29 27.64
N TRP A 194 5.26 -17.70 27.55
CA TRP A 194 4.97 -16.42 28.19
C TRP A 194 4.52 -16.66 29.63
N ASP A 195 5.16 -16.00 30.58
CA ASP A 195 4.67 -15.95 31.94
C ASP A 195 3.41 -15.08 32.02
N LYS A 196 2.50 -15.43 32.92
CA LYS A 196 1.22 -14.71 33.10
C LYS A 196 1.36 -13.39 33.87
N GLY A 197 2.53 -13.11 34.44
CA GLY A 197 2.80 -11.92 35.24
C GLY A 197 3.18 -10.72 34.39
N VAL A 198 2.75 -9.53 34.82
CA VAL A 198 3.23 -8.27 34.26
C VAL A 198 4.39 -7.77 35.12
N THR A 199 5.57 -7.62 34.53
CA THR A 199 6.73 -7.05 35.22
C THR A 199 6.78 -5.53 35.03
N PRO A 200 6.91 -4.73 36.09
CA PRO A 200 7.07 -3.29 35.98
C PRO A 200 8.30 -2.91 35.15
N PHE A 201 8.15 -1.98 34.21
CA PHE A 201 9.22 -1.59 33.29
C PHE A 201 10.48 -1.06 33.99
N ALA A 202 10.32 -0.33 35.11
CA ALA A 202 11.45 0.14 35.92
C ALA A 202 12.32 -1.01 36.45
N GLN A 203 11.72 -2.16 36.75
CA GLN A 203 12.46 -3.35 37.20
C GLN A 203 13.24 -3.98 36.04
N VAL A 204 12.65 -4.03 34.84
CA VAL A 204 13.32 -4.51 33.62
C VAL A 204 14.52 -3.63 33.25
N GLN A 205 14.45 -2.32 33.49
CA GLN A 205 15.57 -1.40 33.30
C GLN A 205 16.69 -1.62 34.31
N ALA A 206 16.34 -1.81 35.59
CA ALA A 206 17.31 -2.04 36.66
C ALA A 206 18.10 -3.36 36.51
N GLU A 207 17.54 -4.37 35.84
CA GLU A 207 18.18 -5.68 35.64
C GLU A 207 19.21 -5.70 34.50
N GLY A 208 19.39 -4.60 33.76
CA GLY A 208 20.38 -4.48 32.68
C GLY A 208 19.98 -5.26 31.43
N ASN A 209 19.11 -4.69 30.61
CA ASN A 209 18.60 -5.34 29.40
C ASN A 209 19.40 -5.01 28.13
N THR A 210 19.27 -5.86 27.11
CA THR A 210 19.74 -5.59 25.75
C THR A 210 18.56 -5.61 24.78
N GLU A 211 18.42 -4.57 23.96
CA GLU A 211 17.37 -4.53 22.95
C GLU A 211 17.70 -5.48 21.78
N ILE A 212 16.85 -6.48 21.57
CA ILE A 212 17.01 -7.52 20.53
C ILE A 212 16.14 -7.27 19.29
N ALA A 213 15.07 -6.50 19.47
CA ALA A 213 14.18 -5.99 18.43
C ALA A 213 13.41 -4.78 18.98
N PRO A 214 12.87 -3.87 18.14
CA PRO A 214 12.12 -2.70 18.61
C PRO A 214 11.02 -3.08 19.62
N GLY A 215 11.19 -2.66 20.87
CA GLY A 215 10.27 -2.96 21.96
C GLY A 215 10.39 -4.35 22.60
N TYR A 216 11.39 -5.15 22.21
CA TYR A 216 11.69 -6.45 22.79
C TYR A 216 13.08 -6.43 23.43
N LEU A 217 13.11 -6.71 24.73
CA LEU A 217 14.29 -6.66 25.56
C LEU A 217 14.68 -8.06 26.02
N LEU A 218 15.96 -8.39 25.87
CA LEU A 218 16.56 -9.60 26.44
C LEU A 218 17.12 -9.26 27.81
N LEU A 219 16.64 -9.97 28.83
CA LEU A 219 17.20 -9.92 30.18
C LEU A 219 18.40 -10.87 30.29
N PRO A 220 19.42 -10.51 31.09
CA PRO A 220 20.55 -11.38 31.35
C PRO A 220 20.11 -12.58 32.19
N THR A 221 20.69 -13.74 31.90
CA THR A 221 20.37 -15.00 32.59
C THR A 221 20.80 -14.99 34.06
N GLU A 222 21.79 -14.16 34.40
CA GLU A 222 22.27 -13.94 35.76
C GLU A 222 21.94 -12.51 36.20
N ARG A 223 21.22 -12.39 37.32
CA ARG A 223 20.90 -11.09 37.91
C ARG A 223 22.15 -10.53 38.59
N PRO A 224 22.56 -9.28 38.30
CA PRO A 224 23.65 -8.65 39.05
C PRO A 224 23.27 -8.57 40.54
N PRO A 225 24.24 -8.77 41.45
CA PRO A 225 23.98 -8.71 42.89
C PRO A 225 23.41 -7.33 43.26
N PRO A 226 22.44 -7.25 44.19
CA PRO A 226 21.87 -5.97 44.60
C PRO A 226 22.99 -5.07 45.16
N GLU A 227 23.03 -3.83 44.70
CA GLU A 227 23.94 -2.83 45.26
C GLU A 227 23.72 -2.75 46.76
N ARG A 228 24.78 -3.03 47.53
CA ARG A 228 24.74 -2.87 48.98
C ARG A 228 24.57 -1.38 49.26
N THR A 229 23.40 -0.99 49.76
CA THR A 229 23.23 0.31 50.41
C THR A 229 24.23 0.38 51.56
N ALA A 230 25.27 1.20 51.37
CA ALA A 230 26.19 1.53 52.45
C ALA A 230 25.38 2.19 53.56
N GLY A 231 25.23 1.47 54.68
CA GLY A 231 24.67 2.03 55.90
C GLY A 231 25.53 3.21 56.34
N LEU A 232 24.90 4.39 56.41
CA LEU A 232 25.45 5.54 57.12
C LEU A 232 25.53 5.18 58.61
N HIS A 233 26.76 5.10 59.12
CA HIS A 233 27.08 5.26 60.53
C HIS A 233 27.19 6.74 60.86
#